data_AF-A0A1E1XLA0-F1
#
_entry.id   AF-A0A1E1XLA0-F1
#
_cell.length_a   1.000
_cell.length_b   1.000
_cell.length_c   1.000
_cell.angle_alpha   90.00
_cell.angle_beta   90.00
_cell.angle_gamma   90.00
#
_symmetry.space_group_name_H-M   'P 1'
#
loop_
_entity.id
_entity.type
_entity.pdbx_description
1 polymer ?
#
loop_
_entity_poly.entity_id
_entity_poly.type
_entity_poly.pdbx_seq_one_letter_code
_entity_poly.pdbx_strand_id
1 'polypeptide(L)'
;WSRIKEESPDCILNKCACHSLALCVQKAFESLPSCLGYLLTEIPGWFSSSTLRRHDYKELFEGMKELEVDALSVQKTCHVPFLKLSGTRWLVRGGVIKKFLEHWIKLKAYFKLAAQEGTQEVRYKAGLIRDMLCDDANYLYFIFLSPVVLEFEEINAFFQSANIDPGKLFKELDLLHRKMKSRIFNNQGHRYSLEMTDFGAEFGSELRRFGHQESNINEATVKELKQRCQNFLIDLLKAVEKRLPANQAIFQGLNGLHPSRLLSQTERLSVSQLPLRHLIEENLEVIEMQYKRIVMHLWTEEAIFNGKLP
;
A
#
# COMPACT_ATOMS: atom_id res chain seq x y z
N TRP A 1 6.94 9.19 -24.22
CA TRP A 1 7.63 7.89 -24.36
C TRP A 1 7.95 7.58 -25.81
N SER A 2 6.97 7.52 -26.72
CA SER A 2 7.19 7.25 -28.16
C SER A 2 8.30 8.10 -28.78
N ARG A 3 8.26 9.43 -28.62
CA ARG A 3 9.33 10.33 -29.12
C ARG A 3 10.73 10.08 -28.53
N ILE A 4 10.81 9.74 -27.24
CA ILE A 4 12.09 9.42 -26.57
C ILE A 4 12.65 8.10 -27.13
N LYS A 5 11.78 7.12 -27.40
CA LYS A 5 12.16 5.83 -27.96
C LYS A 5 12.56 5.94 -29.44
N GLU A 6 11.99 6.89 -30.18
CA GLU A 6 12.40 7.20 -31.55
C GLU A 6 13.82 7.77 -31.59
N GLU A 7 14.18 8.65 -30.65
CA GLU A 7 15.51 9.25 -30.57
C GLU A 7 16.56 8.34 -29.89
N SER A 8 16.13 7.47 -28.97
CA SER A 8 17.00 6.54 -28.24
C SER A 8 16.32 5.17 -28.14
N PRO A 9 16.55 4.26 -29.12
CA PRO A 9 15.87 2.97 -29.18
C PRO A 9 16.14 2.07 -27.96
N ASP A 10 17.33 2.19 -27.36
CA ASP A 10 17.81 1.36 -26.24
C ASP A 10 17.44 1.91 -24.86
N CYS A 11 16.74 3.06 -24.81
CA CYS A 11 16.27 3.61 -23.55
C CYS A 11 15.24 2.68 -22.90
N ILE A 12 15.27 2.62 -21.56
CA ILE A 12 14.33 1.81 -20.78
C ILE A 12 13.40 2.72 -19.99
N LEU A 13 12.09 2.58 -20.22
CA LEU A 13 11.09 3.23 -19.39
C LEU A 13 10.93 2.46 -18.09
N ASN A 14 11.51 2.98 -17.02
CA ASN A 14 11.16 2.55 -15.67
C ASN A 14 9.98 3.39 -15.16
N LYS A 15 8.81 2.76 -15.00
CA LYS A 15 7.64 3.45 -14.45
C LYS A 15 7.85 3.67 -12.95
N CYS A 16 7.39 4.80 -12.44
CA CYS A 16 7.41 5.07 -11.01
C CYS A 16 6.64 3.96 -10.25
N ALA A 17 7.34 3.22 -9.39
CA ALA A 17 6.75 2.16 -8.57
C ALA A 17 5.64 2.69 -7.66
N CYS A 18 5.87 3.84 -7.01
CA CYS A 18 4.89 4.50 -6.15
C CYS A 18 3.57 4.79 -6.88
N HIS A 19 3.66 5.41 -8.06
CA HIS A 19 2.49 5.69 -8.88
C HIS A 19 1.82 4.39 -9.38
N SER A 20 2.62 3.39 -9.74
CA SER A 20 2.11 2.09 -10.21
C SER A 20 1.33 1.36 -9.11
N LEU A 21 1.86 1.31 -7.89
CA LEU A 21 1.19 0.73 -6.72
C LEU A 21 -0.11 1.45 -6.41
N ALA A 22 -0.13 2.79 -6.46
CA ALA A 22 -1.34 3.58 -6.25
C ALA A 22 -2.43 3.23 -7.28
N LEU A 23 -2.06 3.10 -8.56
CA LEU A 23 -2.98 2.70 -9.62
C LEU A 23 -3.49 1.26 -9.47
N CYS A 24 -2.69 0.35 -8.90
CA CYS A 24 -3.14 -1.01 -8.60
C CYS A 24 -4.27 -1.02 -7.58
N VAL A 25 -4.04 -0.34 -6.45
CA VAL A 25 -5.03 -0.26 -5.36
C VAL A 25 -6.27 0.48 -5.84
N GLN A 26 -6.11 1.57 -6.61
CA GLN A 26 -7.23 2.30 -7.22
C GLN A 26 -8.11 1.41 -8.09
N LYS A 27 -7.50 0.60 -8.96
CA LYS A 27 -8.25 -0.31 -9.82
C LYS A 27 -8.99 -1.38 -9.02
N ALA A 28 -8.37 -1.95 -8.00
CA ALA A 28 -8.98 -3.00 -7.18
C ALA A 28 -10.23 -2.52 -6.42
N PHE A 29 -10.22 -1.27 -5.95
CA PHE A 29 -11.36 -0.69 -5.23
C PHE A 29 -12.62 -0.51 -6.09
N GLU A 30 -12.53 -0.55 -7.41
CA GLU A 30 -13.71 -0.55 -8.30
C GLU A 30 -14.61 -1.77 -8.06
N SER A 31 -14.06 -2.85 -7.47
CA SER A 31 -14.77 -4.09 -7.17
C SER A 31 -15.56 -4.03 -5.85
N LEU A 32 -15.39 -2.95 -5.09
CA LEU A 32 -16.02 -2.75 -3.79
C LEU A 32 -17.26 -1.84 -3.88
N PRO A 33 -18.15 -1.87 -2.87
CA PRO A 33 -19.28 -0.95 -2.81
C PRO A 33 -18.84 0.52 -2.77
N SER A 34 -19.55 1.39 -3.48
CA SER A 34 -19.25 2.82 -3.58
C SER A 34 -19.37 3.56 -2.24
N CYS A 35 -20.17 3.05 -1.31
CA CYS A 35 -20.30 3.59 0.05
C CYS A 35 -18.95 3.63 0.79
N LEU A 36 -18.04 2.69 0.56
CA LEU A 36 -16.72 2.69 1.20
C LEU A 36 -15.88 3.88 0.72
N GLY A 37 -15.88 4.14 -0.59
CA GLY A 37 -15.19 5.30 -1.17
C GLY A 37 -15.79 6.63 -0.70
N TYR A 38 -17.11 6.66 -0.54
CA TYR A 38 -17.83 7.80 0.04
C TYR A 38 -17.40 8.04 1.50
N LEU A 39 -17.44 7.02 2.37
CA LEU A 39 -17.01 7.13 3.77
C LEU A 39 -15.56 7.60 3.90
N LEU A 40 -14.64 7.03 3.10
CA LEU A 40 -13.23 7.42 3.06
C LEU A 40 -13.00 8.87 2.64
N THR A 41 -13.97 9.52 1.99
CA THR A 41 -13.86 10.91 1.55
C THR A 41 -14.60 11.85 2.49
N GLU A 42 -15.80 11.46 2.90
CA GLU A 42 -16.72 12.33 3.63
C GLU A 42 -16.39 12.46 5.12
N ILE A 43 -15.94 11.39 5.77
CA ILE A 43 -15.55 11.48 7.18
C ILE A 43 -14.31 12.39 7.35
N PRO A 44 -13.22 12.25 6.58
CA PRO A 44 -12.12 13.21 6.65
C PRO A 44 -12.53 14.62 6.21
N GLY A 45 -13.38 14.72 5.18
CA GLY A 45 -13.97 15.99 4.74
C GLY A 45 -14.72 16.70 5.86
N TRP A 46 -15.53 15.96 6.62
CA TRP A 46 -16.36 16.46 7.73
C TRP A 46 -15.55 17.17 8.81
N PHE A 47 -14.44 16.56 9.22
CA PHE A 47 -13.57 17.09 10.27
C PHE A 47 -12.58 18.14 9.73
N SER A 48 -12.06 17.96 8.52
CA SER A 48 -11.12 18.94 7.93
C SER A 48 -11.78 20.29 7.66
N SER A 49 -13.09 20.32 7.39
CA SER A 49 -13.83 21.55 7.08
C SER A 49 -14.23 22.38 8.30
N SER A 50 -14.03 21.91 9.53
CA SER A 50 -14.51 22.62 10.73
C SER A 50 -13.63 22.36 11.94
N THR A 51 -13.08 23.42 12.53
CA THR A 51 -12.40 23.38 13.83
C THR A 51 -13.35 23.03 14.97
N LEU A 52 -14.59 23.52 14.92
CA LEU A 52 -15.62 23.23 15.93
C LEU A 52 -15.94 21.73 15.99
N ARG A 53 -16.26 21.10 14.86
CA ARG A 53 -16.56 19.65 14.82
C ARG A 53 -15.40 18.79 15.34
N ARG A 54 -14.18 19.25 15.14
CA ARG A 54 -12.96 18.62 15.66
C ARG A 54 -12.84 18.76 17.17
N HIS A 55 -13.19 19.93 17.69
CA HIS A 55 -13.25 20.19 19.13
C HIS A 55 -14.35 19.35 19.78
N ASP A 56 -15.58 19.37 19.26
CA ASP A 56 -16.71 18.61 19.80
C ASP A 56 -16.40 17.10 19.83
N TYR A 57 -15.83 16.57 18.75
CA TYR A 57 -15.41 15.17 18.70
C TYR A 57 -14.37 14.85 19.78
N LYS A 58 -13.40 15.75 19.98
CA LYS A 58 -12.35 15.56 20.97
C LYS A 58 -12.94 15.60 22.39
N GLU A 59 -13.79 16.57 22.68
CA GLU A 59 -14.46 16.74 23.98
C GLU A 59 -15.33 15.51 24.32
N LEU A 60 -16.13 15.00 23.36
CA LEU A 60 -16.97 13.81 23.55
C LEU A 60 -16.19 12.55 23.99
N PHE A 61 -14.92 12.43 23.60
CA PHE A 61 -14.14 11.21 23.80
C PHE A 61 -12.83 11.43 24.57
N GLU A 62 -12.60 12.63 25.11
CA GLU A 62 -11.40 12.99 25.86
C GLU A 62 -11.22 12.13 27.12
N GLY A 63 -12.33 11.67 27.72
CA GLY A 63 -12.35 10.78 28.88
C GLY A 63 -12.25 9.27 28.58
N MET A 64 -12.38 8.83 27.32
CA MET A 64 -12.24 7.40 26.97
C MET A 64 -10.77 6.93 26.87
N LYS A 65 -9.80 7.84 27.08
CA LYS A 65 -8.37 7.54 27.02
C LYS A 65 -7.84 6.66 28.16
N GLU A 66 -8.56 6.53 29.27
CA GLU A 66 -8.07 5.79 30.44
C GLU A 66 -8.11 4.26 30.29
N LEU A 67 -8.71 3.72 29.22
CA LEU A 67 -8.79 2.28 28.97
C LEU A 67 -7.91 1.79 27.80
N GLU A 68 -7.21 2.68 27.09
CA GLU A 68 -6.30 2.34 25.99
C GLU A 68 -4.85 2.74 26.36
N VAL A 69 -4.31 2.13 27.43
CA VAL A 69 -2.87 2.19 27.74
C VAL A 69 -2.31 0.79 27.73
N ASP A 70 -1.89 0.34 26.53
CA ASP A 70 -0.62 -0.35 26.38
C ASP A 70 -0.26 -0.43 24.88
N ALA A 71 0.72 0.39 24.49
CA ALA A 71 1.76 0.14 23.47
C ALA A 71 2.10 1.41 22.66
N LEU A 72 3.24 2.00 23.08
CA LEU A 72 4.27 2.60 22.23
C LEU A 72 4.09 4.04 21.73
N SER A 73 4.91 4.90 22.35
CA SER A 73 5.55 6.10 21.81
C SER A 73 4.68 7.30 21.43
N VAL A 74 4.65 8.23 22.39
CA VAL A 74 4.75 9.68 22.22
C VAL A 74 5.18 10.13 20.82
N GLN A 75 4.23 10.45 19.95
CA GLN A 75 4.44 11.38 18.85
C GLN A 75 3.39 12.49 18.89
N LYS A 76 3.88 13.65 19.28
CA LYS A 76 3.20 14.89 19.59
C LYS A 76 2.79 15.58 18.28
N THR A 77 1.69 15.18 17.63
CA THR A 77 1.04 15.97 16.57
C THR A 77 -0.44 15.63 16.43
N CYS A 78 -1.31 16.59 16.78
CA CYS A 78 -2.71 16.72 16.35
C CYS A 78 -3.52 15.41 16.17
N HIS A 79 -3.97 14.82 17.28
CA HIS A 79 -4.96 13.74 17.28
C HIS A 79 -6.34 14.25 16.82
N VAL A 80 -6.56 14.36 15.51
CA VAL A 80 -7.90 14.56 14.93
C VAL A 80 -8.01 13.82 13.59
N PRO A 81 -9.06 13.04 13.34
CA PRO A 81 -8.80 11.63 13.04
C PRO A 81 -8.42 11.35 11.59
N PHE A 82 -8.66 12.23 10.63
CA PHE A 82 -8.34 11.93 9.22
C PHE A 82 -7.89 13.15 8.45
N LEU A 83 -6.62 13.15 8.06
CA LEU A 83 -6.08 14.09 7.09
C LEU A 83 -6.90 13.99 5.80
N LYS A 84 -7.31 15.15 5.26
CA LYS A 84 -8.03 15.21 3.99
C LYS A 84 -7.21 14.50 2.91
N LEU A 85 -7.78 13.46 2.31
CA LEU A 85 -7.14 12.73 1.22
C LEU A 85 -7.13 13.61 -0.05
N SER A 86 -5.97 13.77 -0.68
CA SER A 86 -5.91 14.30 -2.05
C SER A 86 -6.28 13.18 -3.02
N GLY A 87 -7.09 13.47 -4.05
CA GLY A 87 -7.47 12.48 -5.07
C GLY A 87 -6.29 11.82 -5.79
N THR A 88 -5.11 12.44 -5.76
CA THR A 88 -3.87 11.95 -6.38
C THR A 88 -2.96 11.11 -5.47
N ARG A 89 -3.22 11.03 -4.16
CA ARG A 89 -2.41 10.27 -3.19
C ARG A 89 -3.21 9.12 -2.59
N TRP A 90 -3.37 8.08 -3.40
CA TRP A 90 -4.14 6.88 -3.04
C TRP A 90 -3.51 6.01 -1.96
N LEU A 91 -2.17 6.06 -1.82
CA LEU A 91 -1.38 5.33 -0.82
C LEU A 91 -1.30 6.05 0.53
N VAL A 92 -2.36 6.78 0.88
CA VAL A 92 -2.60 7.34 2.24
C VAL A 92 -3.91 6.75 2.82
N ARG A 93 -4.58 5.87 2.07
CA ARG A 93 -5.87 5.29 2.45
C ARG A 93 -5.75 4.19 3.49
N GLY A 94 -4.67 3.41 3.52
CA GLY A 94 -4.39 2.38 4.53
C GLY A 94 -4.31 2.96 5.92
N GLY A 95 -3.48 4.01 6.11
CA GLY A 95 -3.44 4.76 7.37
C GLY A 95 -4.80 5.34 7.78
N VAL A 96 -5.59 5.86 6.83
CA VAL A 96 -6.96 6.35 7.10
C VAL A 96 -7.90 5.19 7.49
N ILE A 97 -7.90 4.08 6.77
CA ILE A 97 -8.72 2.89 7.06
C ILE A 97 -8.39 2.36 8.46
N LYS A 98 -7.10 2.25 8.80
CA LYS A 98 -6.68 1.83 10.14
C LYS A 98 -7.25 2.75 11.22
N LYS A 99 -7.14 4.07 11.03
CA LYS A 99 -7.72 5.05 11.95
C LYS A 99 -9.26 4.99 11.99
N PHE A 100 -9.93 4.67 10.88
CA PHE A 100 -11.39 4.47 10.84
C PHE A 100 -11.78 3.32 11.77
N LEU A 101 -11.05 2.20 11.69
CA LEU A 101 -11.29 1.03 12.53
C LEU A 101 -11.03 1.33 14.00
N GLU A 102 -9.90 1.95 14.34
CA GLU A 102 -9.55 2.37 15.71
C GLU A 102 -10.64 3.29 16.33
N HIS A 103 -11.27 4.12 15.51
CA HIS A 103 -12.29 5.07 15.95
C HIS A 103 -13.72 4.64 15.62
N TRP A 104 -13.97 3.41 15.15
CA TRP A 104 -15.24 3.02 14.53
C TRP A 104 -16.45 3.30 15.43
N ILE A 105 -16.38 2.86 16.70
CA ILE A 105 -17.43 3.05 17.69
C ILE A 105 -17.62 4.54 18.04
N LYS A 106 -16.50 5.28 18.20
CA LYS A 106 -16.50 6.72 18.49
C LYS A 106 -17.15 7.50 17.34
N LEU A 107 -16.87 7.12 16.08
CA LEU A 107 -17.49 7.71 14.90
C LEU A 107 -19.00 7.43 14.84
N LYS A 108 -19.44 6.19 15.09
CA LYS A 108 -20.86 5.85 15.17
C LYS A 108 -21.59 6.72 16.20
N ALA A 109 -21.04 6.85 17.39
CA ALA A 109 -21.61 7.66 18.47
C ALA A 109 -21.66 9.15 18.10
N TYR A 110 -20.57 9.69 17.56
CA TYR A 110 -20.50 11.09 17.13
C TYR A 110 -21.51 11.41 16.04
N PHE A 111 -21.57 10.61 14.96
CA PHE A 111 -22.49 10.87 13.86
C PHE A 111 -23.95 10.62 14.25
N LYS A 112 -24.22 9.79 15.27
CA LYS A 112 -25.55 9.68 15.88
C LYS A 112 -25.99 11.00 16.52
N LEU A 113 -25.14 11.62 17.33
CA LEU A 113 -25.43 12.92 17.96
C LEU A 113 -25.52 14.05 16.94
N ALA A 114 -24.58 14.11 16.00
CA ALA A 114 -24.60 15.12 14.93
C ALA A 114 -25.87 15.03 14.05
N ALA A 115 -26.42 13.82 13.85
CA ALA A 115 -27.67 13.61 13.13
C ALA A 115 -28.92 14.06 13.93
N GLN A 116 -28.82 14.16 15.26
CA GLN A 116 -29.90 14.58 16.16
C GLN A 116 -29.87 16.09 16.42
N GLU A 117 -28.67 16.65 16.64
CA GLU A 117 -28.49 17.99 17.21
C GLU A 117 -28.08 19.05 16.16
N GLY A 118 -27.64 18.64 14.96
CA GLY A 118 -27.18 19.56 13.92
C GLY A 118 -28.26 20.45 13.29
N THR A 119 -27.86 21.34 12.38
CA THR A 119 -28.80 22.03 11.47
C THR A 119 -29.42 21.04 10.47
N GLN A 120 -30.50 21.39 9.79
CA GLN A 120 -31.18 20.47 8.85
C GLN A 120 -30.23 19.85 7.81
N GLU A 121 -29.36 20.65 7.20
CA GLU A 121 -28.36 20.18 6.22
C GLU A 121 -27.32 19.24 6.86
N VAL A 122 -26.84 19.58 8.06
CA VAL A 122 -25.88 18.79 8.83
C VAL A 122 -26.51 17.46 9.24
N ARG A 123 -27.78 17.45 9.66
CA ARG A 123 -28.51 16.25 10.07
C ARG A 123 -28.62 15.23 8.96
N TYR A 124 -28.96 15.65 7.74
CA TYR A 124 -29.07 14.75 6.60
C TYR A 124 -27.74 14.06 6.31
N LYS A 125 -26.66 14.84 6.18
CA LYS A 125 -25.33 14.30 5.87
C LYS A 125 -24.77 13.44 7.00
N ALA A 126 -24.93 13.86 8.26
CA ALA A 126 -24.53 13.06 9.42
C ALA A 126 -25.34 11.76 9.52
N GLY A 127 -26.65 11.82 9.25
CA GLY A 127 -27.53 10.65 9.25
C GLY A 127 -27.10 9.62 8.21
N LEU A 128 -26.81 10.06 6.99
CA LEU A 128 -26.31 9.19 5.92
C LEU A 128 -24.99 8.50 6.31
N ILE A 129 -24.03 9.24 6.88
CA ILE A 129 -22.75 8.68 7.34
C ILE A 129 -22.98 7.69 8.49
N ARG A 130 -23.82 8.05 9.46
CA ARG A 130 -24.21 7.16 10.58
C ARG A 130 -24.78 5.85 10.07
N ASP A 131 -25.72 5.90 9.12
CA ASP A 131 -26.39 4.69 8.62
C ASP A 131 -25.38 3.74 7.94
N MET A 132 -24.43 4.30 7.17
CA MET A 132 -23.34 3.51 6.59
C MET A 132 -22.36 2.94 7.61
N LEU A 133 -22.09 3.64 8.73
CA LEU A 133 -21.26 3.14 9.83
C LEU A 133 -22.00 2.09 10.70
N CYS A 134 -23.34 2.11 10.68
CA CYS A 134 -24.18 1.12 11.34
C CYS A 134 -24.40 -0.15 10.51
N ASP A 135 -23.98 -0.16 9.26
CA ASP A 135 -23.95 -1.35 8.41
C ASP A 135 -22.68 -2.17 8.72
N ASP A 136 -22.87 -3.36 9.32
CA ASP A 136 -21.76 -4.21 9.75
C ASP A 136 -20.98 -4.76 8.53
N ALA A 137 -21.59 -4.83 7.34
CA ALA A 137 -20.89 -5.23 6.12
C ALA A 137 -19.80 -4.22 5.75
N ASN A 138 -20.08 -2.91 5.91
CA ASN A 138 -19.09 -1.86 5.68
C ASN A 138 -17.91 -1.96 6.64
N TYR A 139 -18.18 -2.28 7.92
CA TYR A 139 -17.14 -2.51 8.91
C TYR A 139 -16.23 -3.69 8.52
N LEU A 140 -16.83 -4.83 8.13
CA LEU A 140 -16.08 -6.01 7.67
C LEU A 140 -15.24 -5.74 6.41
N TYR A 141 -15.74 -4.93 5.46
CA TYR A 141 -14.92 -4.50 4.34
C TYR A 141 -13.69 -3.71 4.78
N PHE A 142 -13.84 -2.77 5.73
CA PHE A 142 -12.69 -2.02 6.23
C PHE A 142 -11.68 -2.90 6.97
N ILE A 143 -12.13 -3.89 7.75
CA ILE A 143 -11.25 -4.89 8.38
C ILE A 143 -10.45 -5.66 7.34
N PHE A 144 -11.11 -6.13 6.28
CA PHE A 144 -10.44 -6.81 5.17
C PHE A 144 -9.44 -5.89 4.45
N LEU A 145 -9.82 -4.64 4.18
CA LEU A 145 -8.99 -3.71 3.41
C LEU A 145 -7.76 -3.23 4.17
N SER A 146 -7.86 -3.06 5.49
CA SER A 146 -6.81 -2.49 6.33
C SER A 146 -5.44 -3.15 6.10
N PRO A 147 -5.26 -4.46 6.35
CA PRO A 147 -3.96 -5.10 6.16
C PRO A 147 -3.51 -5.10 4.69
N VAL A 148 -4.44 -5.30 3.74
CA VAL A 148 -4.09 -5.40 2.32
C VAL A 148 -3.59 -4.06 1.76
N VAL A 149 -4.23 -2.95 2.12
CA VAL A 149 -3.81 -1.62 1.66
C VAL A 149 -2.54 -1.17 2.38
N LEU A 150 -2.40 -1.46 3.66
CA LEU A 150 -1.19 -1.12 4.43
C LEU A 150 0.07 -1.79 3.86
N GLU A 151 0.00 -3.04 3.40
CA GLU A 151 1.14 -3.71 2.74
C GLU A 151 1.64 -2.93 1.51
N PHE A 152 0.74 -2.31 0.74
CA PHE A 152 1.11 -1.47 -0.40
C PHE A 152 1.70 -0.12 0.03
N GLU A 153 1.21 0.45 1.12
CA GLU A 153 1.74 1.70 1.69
C GLU A 153 3.13 1.50 2.27
N GLU A 154 3.39 0.39 2.96
CA GLU A 154 4.70 0.02 3.49
C GLU A 154 5.74 -0.09 2.38
N ILE A 155 5.40 -0.78 1.29
CA ILE A 155 6.29 -0.90 0.13
C ILE A 155 6.49 0.46 -0.53
N ASN A 156 5.43 1.25 -0.69
CA ASN A 156 5.57 2.59 -1.23
C ASN A 156 6.49 3.48 -0.37
N ALA A 157 6.35 3.42 0.96
CA ALA A 157 7.25 4.12 1.88
C ALA A 157 8.69 3.61 1.74
N PHE A 158 8.86 2.29 1.59
CA PHE A 158 10.18 1.70 1.33
C PHE A 158 10.80 2.26 0.05
N PHE A 159 10.05 2.36 -1.06
CA PHE A 159 10.48 2.97 -2.34
C PHE A 159 10.79 4.47 -2.27
N GLN A 160 10.29 5.19 -1.26
CA GLN A 160 10.51 6.63 -1.10
C GLN A 160 11.64 6.97 -0.12
N SER A 161 12.24 5.97 0.53
CA SER A 161 13.34 6.21 1.47
C SER A 161 14.64 6.61 0.77
N ALA A 162 15.49 7.39 1.46
CA ALA A 162 16.61 8.09 0.83
C ALA A 162 17.77 7.19 0.38
N ASN A 163 17.99 6.06 1.06
CA ASN A 163 19.18 5.21 0.87
C ASN A 163 18.78 3.75 0.59
N ILE A 164 18.02 3.51 -0.49
CA ILE A 164 17.54 2.17 -0.79
C ILE A 164 18.47 1.44 -1.75
N ASP A 165 18.80 0.20 -1.40
CA ASP A 165 19.43 -0.76 -2.32
C ASP A 165 18.41 -1.23 -3.39
N PRO A 166 18.63 -0.96 -4.69
CA PRO A 166 17.75 -1.42 -5.77
C PRO A 166 17.51 -2.94 -5.79
N GLY A 167 18.50 -3.72 -5.33
CA GLY A 167 18.37 -5.17 -5.20
C GLY A 167 17.37 -5.59 -4.11
N LYS A 168 17.21 -4.78 -3.06
CA LYS A 168 16.18 -5.00 -2.02
C LYS A 168 14.80 -4.58 -2.53
N LEU A 169 14.69 -3.48 -3.29
CA LEU A 169 13.42 -3.04 -3.88
C LEU A 169 12.72 -4.12 -4.70
N PHE A 170 13.47 -4.78 -5.57
CA PHE A 170 12.92 -5.83 -6.42
C PHE A 170 12.44 -7.03 -5.61
N LYS A 171 13.21 -7.42 -4.58
CA LYS A 171 12.85 -8.52 -3.68
C LYS A 171 11.55 -8.23 -2.92
N GLU A 172 11.35 -7.00 -2.45
CA GLU A 172 10.13 -6.60 -1.75
C GLU A 172 8.90 -6.61 -2.68
N LEU A 173 9.04 -6.16 -3.94
CA LEU A 173 7.95 -6.27 -4.93
C LEU A 173 7.60 -7.73 -5.26
N ASP A 174 8.61 -8.59 -5.41
CA ASP A 174 8.41 -10.02 -5.65
C ASP A 174 7.77 -10.71 -4.44
N LEU A 175 8.16 -10.32 -3.22
CA LEU A 175 7.53 -10.80 -2.00
C LEU A 175 6.06 -10.37 -1.92
N LEU A 176 5.74 -9.11 -2.25
CA LEU A 176 4.35 -8.64 -2.34
C LEU A 176 3.53 -9.45 -3.34
N HIS A 177 4.05 -9.64 -4.55
CA HIS A 177 3.38 -10.41 -5.59
C HIS A 177 3.09 -11.84 -5.13
N ARG A 178 4.07 -12.52 -4.52
CA ARG A 178 3.89 -13.87 -3.97
C ARG A 178 2.87 -13.91 -2.84
N LYS A 179 2.92 -12.96 -1.89
CA LYS A 179 1.94 -12.84 -0.80
C LYS A 179 0.52 -12.63 -1.34
N MET A 180 0.34 -11.75 -2.32
CA MET A 180 -0.97 -11.52 -2.94
C MET A 180 -1.47 -12.77 -3.66
N LYS A 181 -0.58 -13.45 -4.40
CA LYS A 181 -0.92 -14.67 -5.13
C LYS A 181 -1.32 -15.80 -4.18
N SER A 182 -0.59 -16.00 -3.08
CA SER A 182 -0.86 -17.08 -2.12
C SER A 182 -2.18 -16.92 -1.37
N ARG A 183 -2.76 -15.71 -1.31
CA ARG A 183 -4.09 -15.47 -0.73
C ARG A 183 -5.23 -16.06 -1.57
N ILE A 184 -5.00 -16.23 -2.88
CA ILE A 184 -6.05 -16.53 -3.87
C ILE A 184 -5.79 -17.84 -4.63
N PHE A 185 -4.53 -18.24 -4.78
CA PHE A 185 -4.12 -19.40 -5.57
C PHE A 185 -3.30 -20.37 -4.73
N ASN A 186 -3.45 -21.66 -5.02
CA ASN A 186 -2.57 -22.68 -4.49
C ASN A 186 -1.25 -22.77 -5.27
N ASN A 187 -0.34 -23.63 -4.81
CA ASN A 187 0.98 -23.85 -5.43
C ASN A 187 0.90 -24.40 -6.87
N GLN A 188 -0.24 -24.98 -7.27
CA GLN A 188 -0.49 -25.47 -8.62
C GLN A 188 -1.11 -24.41 -9.54
N GLY A 189 -1.38 -23.20 -9.03
CA GLY A 189 -2.03 -22.12 -9.78
C GLY A 189 -3.55 -22.23 -9.87
N HIS A 190 -4.18 -23.17 -9.14
CA HIS A 190 -5.63 -23.24 -9.05
C HIS A 190 -6.16 -22.20 -8.05
N ARG A 191 -7.22 -21.50 -8.45
CA ARG A 191 -7.90 -20.50 -7.60
C ARG A 191 -8.63 -21.18 -6.45
N TYR A 192 -8.50 -20.62 -5.26
CA TYR A 192 -9.25 -21.03 -4.08
C TYR A 192 -10.74 -20.72 -4.21
N SER A 193 -11.57 -21.58 -3.60
CA SER A 193 -12.97 -21.25 -3.32
C SER A 193 -13.03 -20.07 -2.33
N LEU A 194 -14.23 -19.50 -2.14
CA LEU A 194 -14.41 -18.41 -1.17
C LEU A 194 -13.99 -18.83 0.24
N GLU A 195 -14.21 -20.08 0.63
CA GLU A 195 -13.87 -20.56 1.99
C GLU A 195 -12.38 -20.77 2.21
N MET A 196 -11.63 -21.04 1.13
CA MET A 196 -10.19 -21.25 1.20
C MET A 196 -9.37 -19.97 0.92
N THR A 197 -10.04 -18.87 0.57
CA THR A 197 -9.37 -17.58 0.32
C THR A 197 -8.96 -16.94 1.63
N ASP A 198 -7.72 -16.45 1.69
CA ASP A 198 -7.22 -15.73 2.86
C ASP A 198 -7.68 -14.25 2.82
N PHE A 199 -8.73 -13.96 3.58
CA PHE A 199 -9.24 -12.61 3.83
C PHE A 199 -8.62 -11.92 5.07
N GLY A 200 -7.71 -12.60 5.78
CA GLY A 200 -7.15 -12.14 7.04
C GLY A 200 -7.82 -12.72 8.28
N ALA A 201 -7.03 -12.96 9.32
CA ALA A 201 -7.49 -13.58 10.57
C ALA A 201 -8.53 -12.74 11.31
N GLU A 202 -8.33 -11.42 11.37
CA GLU A 202 -9.23 -10.47 12.03
C GLU A 202 -10.61 -10.45 11.35
N PHE A 203 -10.63 -10.45 10.02
CA PHE A 203 -11.86 -10.55 9.23
C PHE A 203 -12.67 -11.80 9.58
N GLY A 204 -12.00 -12.96 9.64
CA GLY A 204 -12.65 -14.22 10.03
C GLY A 204 -13.13 -14.23 11.49
N SER A 205 -12.41 -13.57 12.39
CA SER A 205 -12.80 -13.43 13.80
C SER A 205 -14.07 -12.60 13.95
N GLU A 206 -14.12 -11.45 13.29
CA GLU A 206 -15.26 -10.53 13.36
C GLU A 206 -16.51 -11.13 12.70
N LEU A 207 -16.35 -11.87 11.60
CA LEU A 207 -17.45 -12.65 11.00
C LEU A 207 -18.07 -13.64 11.97
N ARG A 208 -17.25 -14.38 12.74
CA ARG A 208 -17.75 -15.28 13.78
C ARG A 208 -18.45 -14.53 14.89
N ARG A 209 -17.90 -13.38 15.32
CA ARG A 209 -18.51 -12.53 16.36
C ARG A 209 -19.92 -12.08 15.96
N PHE A 210 -20.11 -11.62 14.72
CA PHE A 210 -21.43 -11.23 14.21
C PHE A 210 -22.41 -12.40 14.06
N GLY A 211 -21.91 -13.62 13.84
CA GLY A 211 -22.75 -14.83 13.86
C GLY A 211 -23.31 -15.20 15.23
N HIS A 212 -22.72 -14.68 16.32
CA HIS A 212 -23.13 -14.94 17.71
C HIS A 212 -23.90 -13.76 18.35
N GLN A 213 -24.03 -12.63 17.67
CA GLN A 213 -24.69 -11.41 18.16
C GLN A 213 -25.84 -11.03 17.23
N GLU A 214 -26.79 -10.20 17.70
CA GLU A 214 -27.73 -9.53 16.79
C GLU A 214 -26.92 -8.62 15.85
N SER A 215 -26.72 -9.08 14.62
CA SER A 215 -26.08 -8.32 13.54
C SER A 215 -27.04 -8.17 12.38
N ASN A 216 -26.84 -7.16 11.54
CA ASN A 216 -27.64 -6.96 10.33
C ASN A 216 -27.12 -7.77 9.13
N ILE A 217 -26.25 -8.76 9.35
CA ILE A 217 -25.62 -9.56 8.30
C ILE A 217 -26.24 -10.96 8.26
N ASN A 218 -26.78 -11.31 7.10
CA ASN A 218 -27.25 -12.68 6.81
C ASN A 218 -26.22 -13.44 5.94
N GLU A 219 -26.43 -14.73 5.77
CA GLU A 219 -25.52 -15.61 5.00
C GLU A 219 -25.34 -15.17 3.54
N ALA A 220 -26.38 -14.64 2.90
CA ALA A 220 -26.28 -14.13 1.53
C ALA A 220 -25.38 -12.89 1.46
N THR A 221 -25.51 -11.97 2.42
CA THR A 221 -24.63 -10.80 2.57
C THR A 221 -23.18 -11.23 2.82
N VAL A 222 -22.94 -12.23 3.68
CA VAL A 222 -21.58 -12.77 3.91
C VAL A 222 -20.98 -13.30 2.62
N LYS A 223 -21.76 -14.06 1.85
CA LYS A 223 -21.31 -14.63 0.58
C LYS A 223 -20.98 -13.54 -0.43
N GLU A 224 -21.83 -12.52 -0.58
CA GLU A 224 -21.55 -11.37 -1.45
C GLU A 224 -20.29 -10.63 -1.00
N LEU A 225 -20.14 -10.43 0.31
CA LEU A 225 -19.00 -9.75 0.90
C LEU A 225 -17.69 -10.49 0.58
N LYS A 226 -17.62 -11.79 0.88
CA LYS A 226 -16.46 -12.63 0.51
C LYS A 226 -16.18 -12.59 -0.98
N GLN A 227 -17.23 -12.61 -1.83
CA GLN A 227 -17.07 -12.56 -3.28
C GLN A 227 -16.44 -11.24 -3.74
N ARG A 228 -16.88 -10.10 -3.20
CA ARG A 228 -16.32 -8.78 -3.50
C ARG A 228 -14.90 -8.64 -2.99
N CYS A 229 -14.59 -9.11 -1.78
CA CYS A 229 -13.23 -9.13 -1.24
C CYS A 229 -12.30 -10.01 -2.09
N GLN A 230 -12.76 -11.17 -2.56
CA GLN A 230 -11.96 -12.03 -3.43
C GLN A 230 -11.73 -11.38 -4.80
N ASN A 231 -12.75 -10.74 -5.37
CA ASN A 231 -12.61 -9.99 -6.62
C ASN A 231 -11.62 -8.83 -6.48
N PHE A 232 -11.66 -8.11 -5.35
CA PHE A 232 -10.68 -7.08 -5.02
C PHE A 232 -9.26 -7.63 -5.06
N LEU A 233 -8.97 -8.75 -4.39
CA LEU A 233 -7.64 -9.36 -4.38
C LEU A 233 -7.20 -9.78 -5.80
N ILE A 234 -8.11 -10.28 -6.61
CA ILE A 234 -7.83 -10.71 -7.99
C ILE A 234 -7.50 -9.52 -8.87
N ASP A 235 -8.31 -8.47 -8.82
CA ASP A 235 -8.10 -7.28 -9.63
C ASP A 235 -6.84 -6.54 -9.19
N LEU A 236 -6.53 -6.56 -7.89
CA LEU A 236 -5.26 -6.08 -7.36
C LEU A 236 -4.07 -6.87 -7.91
N LEU A 237 -4.12 -8.21 -7.86
CA LEU A 237 -3.05 -9.07 -8.39
C LEU A 237 -2.84 -8.84 -9.90
N LYS A 238 -3.92 -8.85 -10.69
CA LYS A 238 -3.85 -8.56 -12.13
C LYS A 238 -3.27 -7.18 -12.41
N ALA A 239 -3.65 -6.18 -11.62
CA ALA A 239 -3.14 -4.83 -11.77
C ALA A 239 -1.65 -4.72 -11.45
N VAL A 240 -1.17 -5.47 -10.45
CA VAL A 240 0.25 -5.63 -10.12
C VAL A 240 0.98 -6.32 -11.26
N GLU A 241 0.50 -7.47 -11.74
CA GLU A 241 1.12 -8.24 -12.84
C GLU A 241 1.23 -7.43 -14.13
N LYS A 242 0.22 -6.61 -14.45
CA LYS A 242 0.25 -5.69 -15.60
C LYS A 242 1.32 -4.59 -15.49
N ARG A 243 1.74 -4.26 -14.26
CA ARG A 243 2.64 -3.13 -13.96
C ARG A 243 4.02 -3.57 -13.50
N LEU A 244 4.19 -4.82 -13.08
CA LEU A 244 5.50 -5.44 -12.96
C LEU A 244 6.18 -5.33 -14.34
N PRO A 245 7.44 -4.88 -14.39
CA PRO A 245 8.11 -4.67 -15.66
C PRO A 245 8.18 -6.01 -16.41
N ALA A 246 7.73 -6.04 -17.67
CA ALA A 246 7.93 -7.18 -18.58
C ALA A 246 9.42 -7.57 -18.70
N ASN A 247 10.28 -6.60 -18.36
CA ASN A 247 11.72 -6.66 -18.38
C ASN A 247 12.32 -7.04 -17.01
N GLN A 248 11.67 -7.90 -16.22
CA GLN A 248 12.28 -8.41 -14.96
C GLN A 248 13.70 -8.94 -15.21
N ALA A 249 13.93 -9.57 -16.37
CA ALA A 249 15.25 -10.05 -16.80
C ALA A 249 16.29 -8.93 -16.95
N ILE A 250 15.89 -7.71 -17.34
CA ILE A 250 16.81 -6.56 -17.45
C ILE A 250 17.32 -6.12 -16.08
N PHE A 251 16.51 -6.33 -15.05
CA PHE A 251 16.84 -5.99 -13.67
C PHE A 251 17.51 -7.14 -12.90
N GLN A 252 17.59 -8.34 -13.49
CA GLN A 252 18.41 -9.41 -12.95
C GLN A 252 19.87 -8.96 -12.90
N GLY A 253 20.52 -9.20 -11.77
CA GLY A 253 21.91 -8.78 -11.56
C GLY A 253 22.09 -7.34 -11.08
N LEU A 254 21.03 -6.52 -10.94
CA LEU A 254 21.12 -5.15 -10.40
C LEU A 254 21.83 -5.08 -9.05
N ASN A 255 21.60 -6.09 -8.19
CA ASN A 255 22.27 -6.22 -6.91
C ASN A 255 23.80 -6.38 -7.05
N GLY A 256 24.30 -6.87 -8.19
CA GLY A 256 25.73 -6.96 -8.50
C GLY A 256 26.39 -5.60 -8.64
N LEU A 257 25.63 -4.55 -8.95
CA LEU A 257 26.13 -3.17 -9.00
C LEU A 257 26.19 -2.51 -7.61
N HIS A 258 25.71 -3.18 -6.56
CA HIS A 258 25.83 -2.65 -5.19
C HIS A 258 27.31 -2.55 -4.80
N PRO A 259 27.79 -1.42 -4.21
CA PRO A 259 29.21 -1.22 -3.91
C PRO A 259 29.86 -2.37 -3.14
N SER A 260 29.14 -2.94 -2.14
CA SER A 260 29.67 -4.06 -1.35
C SER A 260 29.92 -5.33 -2.17
N ARG A 261 29.18 -5.56 -3.26
CA ARG A 261 29.37 -6.72 -4.14
C ARG A 261 30.32 -6.41 -5.29
N LEU A 262 30.18 -5.22 -5.87
CA LEU A 262 31.02 -4.74 -6.95
C LEU A 262 32.48 -4.61 -6.50
N LEU A 263 32.75 -4.16 -5.28
CA LEU A 263 34.11 -4.07 -4.72
C LEU A 263 34.59 -5.37 -4.05
N SER A 264 33.71 -6.36 -3.87
CA SER A 264 34.11 -7.67 -3.33
C SER A 264 34.99 -8.43 -4.33
N GLN A 265 35.97 -9.19 -3.82
CA GLN A 265 36.76 -10.11 -4.63
C GLN A 265 36.08 -11.48 -4.82
N THR A 266 35.14 -11.83 -3.93
CA THR A 266 34.51 -13.16 -3.88
C THR A 266 33.05 -13.15 -4.32
N GLU A 267 32.32 -12.05 -4.11
CA GLU A 267 30.88 -11.95 -4.39
C GLU A 267 30.55 -11.21 -5.69
N ARG A 268 31.57 -10.71 -6.39
CA ARG A 268 31.39 -9.93 -7.63
C ARG A 268 30.85 -10.83 -8.73
N LEU A 269 29.73 -10.40 -9.32
CA LEU A 269 29.15 -11.02 -10.51
C LEU A 269 29.99 -10.68 -11.74
N SER A 270 30.12 -11.60 -12.71
CA SER A 270 30.74 -11.28 -14.00
C SER A 270 29.92 -10.25 -14.79
N VAL A 271 30.51 -9.57 -15.77
CA VAL A 271 29.79 -8.62 -16.64
C VAL A 271 28.63 -9.32 -17.36
N SER A 272 28.83 -10.58 -17.73
CA SER A 272 27.76 -11.41 -18.27
C SER A 272 26.59 -11.63 -17.29
N GLN A 273 26.72 -11.39 -16.00
CA GLN A 273 25.65 -11.54 -15.01
C GLN A 273 25.05 -10.19 -14.57
N LEU A 274 25.57 -9.07 -15.07
CA LEU A 274 25.09 -7.72 -14.78
C LEU A 274 23.82 -7.35 -15.59
N PRO A 275 23.04 -6.37 -15.11
CA PRO A 275 21.84 -5.91 -15.80
C PRO A 275 22.18 -5.13 -17.07
N LEU A 276 21.16 -4.78 -17.87
CA LEU A 276 21.29 -3.86 -19.02
C LEU A 276 22.29 -4.30 -20.10
N ARG A 277 22.45 -5.61 -20.33
CA ARG A 277 23.40 -6.14 -21.33
C ARG A 277 23.24 -5.57 -22.73
N HIS A 278 22.03 -5.14 -23.09
CA HIS A 278 21.76 -4.53 -24.39
C HIS A 278 22.42 -3.16 -24.57
N LEU A 279 22.92 -2.54 -23.48
CA LEU A 279 23.75 -1.31 -23.53
C LEU A 279 25.25 -1.61 -23.67
N ILE A 280 25.66 -2.88 -23.56
CA ILE A 280 27.06 -3.29 -23.61
C ILE A 280 27.36 -3.72 -25.05
N GLU A 281 27.74 -2.76 -25.88
CA GLU A 281 28.09 -2.99 -27.29
C GLU A 281 29.56 -3.39 -27.45
N GLU A 282 29.77 -4.63 -27.90
CA GLU A 282 31.04 -5.27 -28.30
C GLU A 282 32.23 -5.16 -27.31
N ASN A 283 33.26 -6.02 -27.49
CA ASN A 283 34.44 -6.10 -26.60
C ASN A 283 34.16 -6.46 -25.11
N LEU A 284 33.26 -7.42 -24.87
CA LEU A 284 32.96 -7.96 -23.53
C LEU A 284 34.21 -8.32 -22.70
N GLU A 285 35.27 -8.84 -23.35
CA GLU A 285 36.52 -9.20 -22.66
C GLU A 285 37.24 -7.97 -22.07
N VAL A 286 37.27 -6.87 -22.82
CA VAL A 286 37.88 -5.61 -22.38
C VAL A 286 37.07 -5.02 -21.22
N ILE A 287 35.75 -5.03 -21.34
CA ILE A 287 34.83 -4.53 -20.30
C ILE A 287 34.94 -5.38 -19.04
N GLU A 288 35.01 -6.70 -19.17
CA GLU A 288 35.24 -7.62 -18.04
C GLU A 288 36.58 -7.35 -17.36
N MET A 289 37.65 -7.10 -18.11
CA MET A 289 38.95 -6.72 -17.54
C MET A 289 38.88 -5.38 -16.79
N GLN A 290 38.24 -4.35 -17.37
CA GLN A 290 38.08 -3.04 -16.72
C GLN A 290 37.25 -3.17 -15.44
N TYR A 291 36.13 -3.89 -15.51
CA TYR A 291 35.25 -4.13 -14.39
C TYR A 291 35.95 -4.91 -13.26
N LYS A 292 36.84 -5.85 -13.57
CA LYS A 292 37.66 -6.53 -12.55
C LYS A 292 38.64 -5.58 -11.84
N ARG A 293 39.17 -4.58 -12.55
CA ARG A 293 40.15 -3.62 -12.03
C ARG A 293 39.52 -2.51 -11.17
N ILE A 294 38.20 -2.39 -11.15
CA ILE A 294 37.48 -1.34 -10.41
C ILE A 294 37.81 -1.31 -8.91
N VAL A 295 38.18 -2.45 -8.32
CA VAL A 295 38.61 -2.55 -6.90
C VAL A 295 40.00 -1.97 -6.65
N MET A 296 40.83 -1.88 -7.69
CA MET A 296 42.16 -1.30 -7.62
C MET A 296 42.16 0.20 -7.93
N HIS A 297 41.00 0.77 -8.23
CA HIS A 297 40.87 2.18 -8.57
C HIS A 297 40.87 3.06 -7.31
N LEU A 298 41.60 4.17 -7.34
CA LEU A 298 41.74 5.12 -6.25
C LEU A 298 40.57 6.13 -6.28
N TRP A 299 39.40 5.68 -5.86
CA TRP A 299 38.16 6.46 -5.89
C TRP A 299 38.23 7.82 -5.16
N THR A 300 39.16 8.00 -4.22
CA THR A 300 39.39 9.28 -3.52
C THR A 300 39.98 10.38 -4.40
N GLU A 301 40.63 10.02 -5.51
CA GLU A 301 41.29 10.95 -6.43
C GLU A 301 40.33 11.46 -7.53
N GLU A 302 39.16 10.84 -7.66
CA GLU A 302 38.16 11.20 -8.66
C GLU A 302 37.44 12.51 -8.29
N ALA A 303 37.44 13.46 -9.22
CA ALA A 303 36.94 14.82 -9.02
C ALA A 303 35.47 14.88 -8.59
N ILE A 304 34.68 13.88 -8.97
CA ILE A 304 33.25 13.78 -8.60
C ILE A 304 33.04 13.50 -7.10
N PHE A 305 34.03 12.92 -6.42
CA PHE A 305 33.93 12.58 -5.00
C PHE A 305 34.62 13.60 -4.09
N ASN A 306 35.46 14.49 -4.62
CA ASN A 306 36.14 15.55 -3.84
C ASN A 306 36.76 15.04 -2.52
N GLY A 307 37.38 13.87 -2.55
CA GLY A 307 37.98 13.23 -1.37
C GLY A 307 37.00 12.66 -0.33
N LYS A 308 35.68 12.69 -0.59
CA LYS A 308 34.65 12.10 0.28
C LYS A 308 34.04 10.88 -0.41
N LEU A 309 34.43 9.69 0.03
CA LEU A 309 33.73 8.46 -0.34
C LEU A 309 32.41 8.34 0.44
N PRO A 310 31.35 7.76 -0.16
CA PRO A 310 30.08 7.47 0.53
C PRO A 310 30.25 6.57 1.76
#